data_AF-A0A935SCA4-F1
#
_entry.id   AF-A0A935SCA4-F1
#
_cell.length_a   1.000
_cell.length_b   1.000
_cell.length_c   1.000
_cell.angle_alpha   90.00
_cell.angle_beta   90.00
_cell.angle_gamma   90.00
#
_symmetry.space_group_name_H-M   'P 1'
#
loop_
_entity.id
_entity.type
_entity.pdbx_description
1 polymer ?
#
loop_
_entity_poly.entity_id
_entity_poly.type
_entity_poly.pdbx_seq_one_letter_code
_entity_poly.pdbx_strand_id
1 'polypeptide(L)'
;MFFNDGDNKKDAAKKIGITGGIYVCKAKTTEDLVNTMKLTIKKGEGGDTPENVVEAILTGLKKVRKPDNIILIADNWAKARDLVLLSRVKVPVRVILCGVYEGMEINTDYLNIAYKTRGSIHTIEQDITDLINQTSGKKFNINGFDYIIKNGKVMAN
;
A
#
# COMPACT_ATOMS: atom_id res chain seq x y z
N MET A 1 -4.64 6.01 10.70
CA MET A 1 -4.68 7.05 9.65
C MET A 1 -5.44 6.46 8.49
N PHE A 2 -6.26 7.26 7.83
CA PHE A 2 -7.07 6.83 6.69
C PHE A 2 -6.76 7.77 5.51
N PHE A 3 -6.96 7.32 4.28
CA PHE A 3 -6.82 8.15 3.09
C PHE A 3 -7.88 7.80 2.04
N ASN A 4 -8.17 8.71 1.11
CA ASN A 4 -9.26 8.59 0.12
C ASN A 4 -8.89 9.12 -1.28
N ASP A 5 -7.60 9.16 -1.59
CA ASP A 5 -7.08 9.65 -2.87
C ASP A 5 -7.39 11.12 -3.23
N GLY A 6 -7.37 12.01 -2.23
CA GLY A 6 -7.36 13.45 -2.48
C GLY A 6 -8.74 14.11 -2.49
N ASP A 7 -9.69 13.63 -1.69
CA ASP A 7 -10.97 14.29 -1.42
C ASP A 7 -11.82 14.57 -2.69
N ASN A 8 -11.98 13.56 -3.55
CA ASN A 8 -12.70 13.66 -4.84
C ASN A 8 -12.16 14.76 -5.77
N LYS A 9 -10.87 15.11 -5.61
CA LYS A 9 -10.18 15.99 -6.55
C LYS A 9 -10.14 15.31 -7.92
N LYS A 10 -10.35 16.10 -9.00
CA LYS A 10 -10.21 15.60 -10.38
C LYS A 10 -8.80 15.03 -10.60
N ASP A 11 -8.68 13.95 -11.36
CA ASP A 11 -7.39 13.27 -11.62
C ASP A 11 -6.27 14.21 -12.09
N ALA A 12 -6.58 15.16 -12.97
CA ALA A 12 -5.60 16.14 -13.47
C ALA A 12 -4.96 17.00 -12.36
N ALA A 13 -5.62 17.13 -11.20
CA ALA A 13 -5.12 17.87 -10.05
C ALA A 13 -4.44 16.97 -8.99
N LYS A 14 -4.51 15.63 -9.14
CA LYS A 14 -3.85 14.66 -8.26
C LYS A 14 -2.36 14.54 -8.60
N LYS A 15 -1.58 15.52 -8.14
CA LYS A 15 -0.12 15.57 -8.35
C LYS A 15 0.59 14.79 -7.24
N ILE A 16 1.50 13.89 -7.65
CA ILE A 16 2.32 13.08 -6.74
C ILE A 16 3.00 13.96 -5.69
N GLY A 17 2.84 13.60 -4.42
CA GLY A 17 3.42 14.27 -3.26
C GLY A 17 2.54 15.34 -2.63
N ILE A 18 1.45 15.75 -3.30
CA ILE A 18 0.49 16.75 -2.82
C ILE A 18 -0.97 16.36 -3.16
N THR A 19 -1.26 15.07 -3.31
CA THR A 19 -2.60 14.59 -3.67
C THR A 19 -3.60 14.94 -2.58
N GLY A 20 -3.22 14.78 -1.31
CA GLY A 20 -4.07 15.13 -0.15
C GLY A 20 -5.01 13.99 0.24
N GLY A 21 -6.13 14.32 0.91
CA GLY A 21 -7.09 13.31 1.33
C GLY A 21 -6.56 12.33 2.37
N ILE A 22 -5.71 12.81 3.29
CA ILE A 22 -5.10 12.00 4.35
C ILE A 22 -5.57 12.50 5.71
N TYR A 23 -6.16 11.59 6.48
CA TYR A 23 -6.82 11.88 7.75
C TYR A 23 -6.10 11.17 8.90
N VAL A 24 -5.45 11.96 9.75
CA VAL A 24 -4.72 11.45 10.92
C VAL A 24 -5.68 11.31 12.09
N CYS A 25 -5.77 10.10 12.64
CA CYS A 25 -6.55 9.80 13.83
C CYS A 25 -5.61 9.60 15.02
N LYS A 26 -5.83 10.31 16.13
CA LYS A 26 -5.23 10.02 17.44
C LYS A 26 -6.26 9.32 18.32
N ALA A 27 -6.68 8.14 17.90
CA ALA A 27 -7.74 7.41 18.57
C ALA A 27 -7.37 7.02 19.99
N LYS A 28 -8.29 7.24 20.92
CA LYS A 28 -8.29 6.66 22.27
C LYS A 28 -9.39 5.61 22.41
N THR A 29 -10.41 5.68 21.55
CA THR A 29 -11.52 4.73 21.49
C THR A 29 -11.68 4.15 20.09
N THR A 30 -12.44 3.06 19.99
CA THR A 30 -12.87 2.52 18.70
C THR A 30 -13.77 3.50 17.95
N GLU A 31 -14.56 4.30 18.66
CA GLU A 31 -15.41 5.33 18.07
C GLU A 31 -14.61 6.42 17.36
N ASP A 32 -13.47 6.85 17.90
CA ASP A 32 -12.57 7.81 17.24
C ASP A 32 -12.08 7.28 15.87
N LEU A 33 -11.76 5.99 15.82
CA LEU A 33 -11.35 5.32 14.57
C LEU A 33 -12.50 5.30 13.57
N VAL A 34 -13.69 4.85 14.00
CA VAL A 34 -14.88 4.76 13.15
C VAL A 34 -15.29 6.14 12.63
N ASN A 35 -15.25 7.17 13.46
CA ASN A 35 -15.60 8.54 13.06
C ASN A 35 -14.60 9.10 12.05
N THR A 36 -13.30 8.85 12.23
CA THR A 36 -12.29 9.30 11.26
C THR A 36 -12.40 8.55 9.93
N MET A 37 -12.68 7.24 10.00
CA MET A 37 -12.93 6.43 8.81
C MET A 37 -14.15 6.93 8.03
N LYS A 38 -15.29 7.14 8.71
CA LYS A 38 -16.51 7.69 8.11
C LYS A 38 -16.28 9.08 7.50
N LEU A 39 -15.54 9.95 8.18
CA LEU A 39 -15.17 11.26 7.64
C LEU A 39 -14.35 11.13 6.34
N THR A 40 -13.38 10.22 6.33
CA THR A 40 -12.51 9.97 5.18
C THR A 40 -13.31 9.50 3.97
N ILE A 41 -14.19 8.51 4.18
CA ILE A 41 -15.12 8.00 3.14
C ILE A 41 -16.05 9.10 2.64
N LYS A 42 -16.60 9.93 3.54
CA LYS A 42 -17.50 11.04 3.16
C LYS A 42 -16.79 12.08 2.27
N LYS A 43 -15.48 12.24 2.42
CA LYS A 43 -14.70 13.25 1.70
C LYS A 43 -14.22 12.77 0.34
N GLY A 44 -14.17 11.46 0.14
CA GLY A 44 -13.84 10.87 -1.14
C GLY A 44 -14.01 9.36 -1.09
N GLU A 45 -14.39 8.81 -2.24
CA GLU A 45 -14.80 7.41 -2.35
C GLU A 45 -13.65 6.46 -2.72
N GLY A 46 -12.44 6.97 -2.99
CA GLY A 46 -11.25 6.18 -3.34
C GLY A 46 -11.36 5.42 -4.68
N GLY A 47 -12.53 5.43 -5.33
CA GLY A 47 -12.83 4.65 -6.53
C GLY A 47 -12.07 5.05 -7.80
N ASP A 48 -11.33 6.16 -7.76
CA ASP A 48 -10.44 6.55 -8.84
C ASP A 48 -9.08 5.86 -8.67
N THR A 49 -8.80 4.89 -9.53
CA THR A 49 -7.45 4.30 -9.61
C THR A 49 -6.61 5.09 -10.63
N PRO A 50 -5.30 5.31 -10.38
CA PRO A 50 -4.49 4.87 -9.23
C PRO A 50 -4.53 5.79 -7.99
N GLU A 51 -4.18 5.29 -6.80
CA GLU A 51 -4.26 5.98 -5.50
C GLU A 51 -2.91 6.55 -4.95
N ASN A 52 -2.97 7.43 -3.94
CA ASN A 52 -1.82 8.04 -3.24
C ASN A 52 -1.31 7.29 -1.99
N VAL A 53 -1.07 5.98 -2.13
CA VAL A 53 -0.68 5.07 -1.04
C VAL A 53 0.61 5.51 -0.33
N VAL A 54 1.66 5.90 -1.07
CA VAL A 54 2.97 6.21 -0.48
C VAL A 54 2.95 7.55 0.25
N GLU A 55 2.19 8.54 -0.23
CA GLU A 55 1.95 9.80 0.49
C GLU A 55 1.32 9.55 1.86
N ALA A 56 0.34 8.63 1.93
CA ALA A 56 -0.23 8.16 3.19
C ALA A 56 0.86 7.57 4.10
N ILE A 57 1.63 6.58 3.64
CA ILE A 57 2.72 5.96 4.43
C ILE A 57 3.68 7.03 4.97
N LEU A 58 4.16 7.93 4.12
CA LEU A 58 5.10 9.00 4.51
C LEU A 58 4.49 9.97 5.51
N THR A 59 3.19 10.24 5.42
CA THR A 59 2.48 11.06 6.38
C THR A 59 2.40 10.37 7.74
N GLY A 60 2.10 9.07 7.76
CA GLY A 60 2.10 8.25 8.98
C GLY A 60 3.46 8.25 9.68
N LEU A 61 4.54 8.06 8.92
CA LEU A 61 5.92 8.06 9.44
C LEU A 61 6.33 9.38 10.09
N LYS A 62 5.79 10.52 9.64
CA LYS A 62 6.05 11.82 10.27
C LYS A 62 5.34 11.99 11.62
N LYS A 63 4.35 11.15 11.95
CA LYS A 63 3.54 11.26 13.17
C LYS A 63 4.03 10.38 14.31
N VAL A 64 4.91 9.42 14.03
CA VAL A 64 5.43 8.47 15.02
C VAL A 64 6.95 8.58 15.07
N ARG A 65 7.52 8.65 16.28
CA ARG A 65 8.98 8.71 16.46
C ARG A 65 9.55 7.30 16.34
N LYS A 66 10.41 7.08 15.33
CA LYS A 66 11.14 5.81 15.09
C LYS A 66 10.23 4.56 15.13
N PRO A 67 9.21 4.46 14.25
CA PRO A 67 8.40 3.25 14.17
C PRO A 67 9.24 2.08 13.64
N ASP A 68 8.99 0.87 14.16
CA ASP A 68 9.67 -0.34 13.69
C ASP A 68 9.18 -0.79 12.30
N ASN A 69 7.90 -0.55 12.01
CA ASN A 69 7.26 -0.89 10.74
C ASN A 69 5.99 -0.05 10.51
N ILE A 70 5.40 -0.20 9.33
CA ILE A 70 4.06 0.25 8.96
C ILE A 70 3.21 -0.97 8.63
N ILE A 71 1.97 -0.98 9.13
CA ILE A 71 0.92 -1.87 8.64
C ILE A 71 0.07 -1.07 7.65
N LEU A 72 0.08 -1.49 6.39
CA LEU A 72 -0.78 -0.95 5.34
C LEU A 72 -1.94 -1.93 5.13
N ILE A 73 -3.18 -1.45 5.17
CA ILE A 73 -4.36 -2.20 4.75
C ILE A 73 -4.81 -1.60 3.43
N ALA A 74 -4.90 -2.41 2.38
CA ALA A 74 -5.26 -1.97 1.04
C ALA A 74 -6.03 -3.06 0.29
N ASP A 75 -6.76 -2.68 -0.76
CA ASP A 75 -7.37 -3.63 -1.68
C ASP A 75 -6.41 -4.01 -2.82
N ASN A 76 -6.63 -5.16 -3.44
CA ASN A 76 -5.82 -5.64 -4.56
C ASN A 76 -6.11 -4.93 -5.90
N TRP A 77 -7.26 -4.26 -6.04
CA TRP A 77 -7.73 -3.70 -7.32
C TRP A 77 -7.08 -2.37 -7.66
N ALA A 78 -6.78 -1.54 -6.65
CA ALA A 78 -6.21 -0.22 -6.85
C ALA A 78 -4.69 -0.28 -7.04
N LYS A 79 -4.20 0.39 -8.10
CA LYS A 79 -2.77 0.66 -8.30
C LYS A 79 -2.31 1.85 -7.46
N ALA A 80 -1.03 1.91 -7.14
CA ALA A 80 -0.43 3.04 -6.42
C ALA A 80 0.26 4.02 -7.38
N ARG A 81 -0.27 5.24 -7.51
CA ARG A 81 0.24 6.30 -8.42
C ARG A 81 1.64 6.76 -8.04
N ASP A 82 1.94 6.75 -6.76
CA ASP A 82 3.04 7.48 -6.15
C ASP A 82 4.21 6.58 -5.71
N LEU A 83 4.34 5.38 -6.31
CA LEU A 83 5.47 4.47 -6.06
C LEU A 83 6.86 5.08 -6.29
N VAL A 84 6.95 6.16 -7.08
CA VAL A 84 8.21 6.92 -7.23
C VAL A 84 8.70 7.49 -5.89
N LEU A 85 7.82 7.73 -4.93
CA LEU A 85 8.14 8.22 -3.59
C LEU A 85 8.62 7.11 -2.65
N LEU A 86 8.48 5.83 -3.02
CA LEU A 86 8.74 4.67 -2.14
C LEU A 86 10.18 4.60 -1.64
N SER A 87 11.13 5.16 -2.40
CA SER A 87 12.54 5.27 -1.98
C SER A 87 12.74 6.05 -0.68
N ARG A 88 11.75 6.85 -0.26
CA ARG A 88 11.75 7.64 0.98
C ARG A 88 11.24 6.84 2.19
N VAL A 89 10.64 5.67 1.98
CA VAL A 89 10.18 4.78 3.05
C VAL A 89 11.34 3.89 3.49
N LYS A 90 11.79 4.06 4.73
CA LYS A 90 13.00 3.41 5.27
C LYS A 90 12.73 2.38 6.37
N VAL A 91 11.45 2.05 6.59
CA VAL A 91 11.02 1.03 7.53
C VAL A 91 10.21 -0.02 6.76
N PRO A 92 10.17 -1.28 7.23
CA PRO A 92 9.32 -2.33 6.65
C PRO A 92 7.85 -1.91 6.56
N VAL A 93 7.24 -2.16 5.39
CA VAL A 93 5.79 -2.04 5.19
C VAL A 93 5.20 -3.44 5.07
N ARG A 94 4.40 -3.83 6.06
CA ARG A 94 3.62 -5.07 6.07
C ARG A 94 2.26 -4.75 5.48
N VAL A 95 1.95 -5.33 4.33
CA VAL A 95 0.69 -5.08 3.61
C VAL A 95 -0.29 -6.18 3.96
N ILE A 96 -1.39 -5.84 4.61
CA ILE A 96 -2.60 -6.67 4.66
C ILE A 96 -3.39 -6.36 3.39
N LEU A 97 -3.34 -7.27 2.44
CA LEU A 97 -3.91 -7.08 1.11
C LEU A 97 -5.25 -7.80 0.99
N CYS A 98 -6.31 -7.01 0.86
CA CYS A 98 -7.69 -7.48 0.88
C CYS A 98 -8.20 -7.86 -0.51
N GLY A 99 -9.11 -8.84 -0.52
CA GLY A 99 -9.79 -9.38 -1.70
C GLY A 99 -8.86 -10.06 -2.71
N VAL A 100 -7.74 -10.59 -2.24
CA VAL A 100 -7.03 -11.67 -2.92
C VAL A 100 -7.67 -12.99 -2.47
N TYR A 101 -8.01 -13.86 -3.41
CA TYR A 101 -8.52 -15.21 -3.17
C TYR A 101 -7.60 -16.24 -3.84
N GLU A 102 -7.76 -17.52 -3.53
CA GLU A 102 -7.00 -18.59 -4.19
C GLU A 102 -7.08 -18.48 -5.72
N GLY A 103 -5.93 -18.56 -6.41
CA GLY A 103 -5.86 -18.46 -7.87
C GLY A 103 -6.09 -17.04 -8.42
N MET A 104 -5.90 -16.01 -7.59
CA MET A 104 -5.93 -14.60 -8.02
C MET A 104 -4.55 -13.94 -8.03
N GLU A 105 -4.27 -13.18 -9.08
CA GLU A 105 -3.02 -12.41 -9.20
C GLU A 105 -2.94 -11.31 -8.13
N ILE A 106 -1.77 -11.14 -7.54
CA ILE A 106 -1.48 -10.07 -6.59
C ILE A 106 -0.92 -8.88 -7.36
N ASN A 107 -1.52 -7.70 -7.13
CA ASN A 107 -1.07 -6.47 -7.74
C ASN A 107 0.39 -6.15 -7.37
N THR A 108 1.22 -6.06 -8.41
CA THR A 108 2.68 -5.88 -8.28
C THR A 108 3.08 -4.60 -7.57
N ASP A 109 2.22 -3.58 -7.50
CA ASP A 109 2.52 -2.35 -6.78
C ASP A 109 2.72 -2.63 -5.28
N TYR A 110 1.86 -3.45 -4.69
CA TYR A 110 1.97 -3.85 -3.29
C TYR A 110 3.14 -4.82 -3.06
N LEU A 111 3.38 -5.75 -3.99
CA LEU A 111 4.58 -6.60 -3.95
C LEU A 111 5.85 -5.73 -3.96
N ASN A 112 5.89 -4.67 -4.76
CA ASN A 112 7.02 -3.73 -4.80
C ASN A 112 7.13 -2.89 -3.52
N ILE A 113 6.01 -2.48 -2.91
CA ILE A 113 6.00 -1.81 -1.60
C ILE A 113 6.64 -2.71 -0.55
N ALA A 114 6.17 -3.96 -0.41
CA ALA A 114 6.72 -4.91 0.55
C ALA A 114 8.19 -5.24 0.24
N TYR A 115 8.52 -5.60 -1.00
CA TYR A 115 9.87 -5.98 -1.42
C TYR A 115 10.90 -4.86 -1.15
N LYS A 116 10.63 -3.63 -1.61
CA LYS A 116 11.60 -2.53 -1.50
C LYS A 116 11.76 -2.00 -0.08
N THR A 117 10.75 -2.21 0.77
CA THR A 117 10.81 -1.81 2.17
C THR A 117 11.30 -2.94 3.08
N ARG A 118 11.57 -4.13 2.53
CA ARG A 118 11.91 -5.35 3.30
C ARG A 118 10.77 -5.74 4.27
N GLY A 119 9.54 -5.48 3.86
CA GLY A 119 8.33 -5.89 4.55
C GLY A 119 7.76 -7.19 3.99
N SER A 120 6.44 -7.35 4.10
CA SER A 120 5.72 -8.59 3.80
C SER A 120 4.34 -8.29 3.22
N ILE A 121 3.73 -9.28 2.58
CA ILE A 121 2.31 -9.26 2.17
C ILE A 121 1.58 -10.36 2.94
N HIS A 122 0.36 -10.05 3.36
CA HIS A 122 -0.53 -10.93 4.09
C HIS A 122 -1.89 -10.88 3.40
N THR A 123 -2.30 -11.98 2.79
CA THR A 123 -3.65 -12.14 2.23
C THR A 123 -4.50 -12.99 3.16
N ILE A 124 -5.75 -13.27 2.79
CA ILE A 124 -6.57 -14.23 3.54
C ILE A 124 -6.02 -15.67 3.43
N GLU A 125 -5.36 -15.99 2.31
CA GLU A 125 -4.90 -17.34 1.99
C GLU A 125 -3.42 -17.58 2.33
N GLN A 126 -2.58 -16.54 2.27
CA GLN A 126 -1.13 -16.71 2.34
C GLN A 126 -0.40 -15.52 2.96
N ASP A 127 0.56 -15.84 3.83
CA ASP A 127 1.60 -14.93 4.27
C ASP A 127 2.85 -15.04 3.37
N ILE A 128 3.31 -13.90 2.86
CA ILE A 128 4.45 -13.78 1.95
C ILE A 128 5.51 -12.90 2.64
N THR A 129 6.39 -13.54 3.40
CA THR A 129 7.42 -12.88 4.22
C THR A 129 8.80 -12.84 3.58
N ASP A 130 9.04 -13.69 2.58
CA ASP A 130 10.38 -13.93 2.01
C ASP A 130 10.59 -13.32 0.61
N LEU A 131 9.83 -12.28 0.26
CA LEU A 131 9.99 -11.57 -1.03
C LEU A 131 11.42 -11.07 -1.23
N ILE A 132 12.08 -10.61 -0.17
CA ILE A 132 13.45 -10.09 -0.22
C ILE A 132 14.49 -11.17 -0.55
N ASN A 133 14.16 -12.44 -0.27
CA ASN A 133 15.04 -13.59 -0.51
C ASN A 133 14.93 -14.11 -1.95
N GLN A 134 13.98 -13.61 -2.74
CA GLN A 134 13.80 -14.03 -4.13
C GLN A 134 14.97 -13.56 -5.00
N THR A 135 15.46 -14.45 -5.86
CA THR A 135 16.63 -14.18 -6.70
C THR A 135 16.23 -13.39 -7.94
N SER A 136 16.92 -12.26 -8.19
CA SER A 136 16.74 -11.48 -9.41
C SER A 136 16.93 -12.34 -10.67
N GLY A 137 16.03 -12.19 -11.64
CA GLY A 137 16.04 -12.95 -12.89
C GLY A 137 15.49 -14.37 -12.80
N LYS A 138 15.17 -14.89 -11.60
CA LYS A 138 14.48 -16.17 -11.44
C LYS A 138 12.98 -15.95 -11.22
N LYS A 139 12.18 -16.84 -11.80
CA LYS A 139 10.74 -16.86 -11.54
C LYS A 139 10.46 -17.42 -10.15
N PHE A 140 9.42 -16.90 -9.52
CA PHE A 140 8.85 -17.43 -8.28
C PHE A 140 7.33 -17.35 -8.37
N ASN A 141 6.64 -18.31 -7.77
CA ASN A 141 5.20 -18.41 -7.85
C ASN A 141 4.54 -17.90 -6.56
N ILE A 142 3.50 -17.09 -6.70
CA ILE A 142 2.64 -16.69 -5.60
C ILE A 142 1.19 -16.88 -6.06
N ASN A 143 0.42 -17.65 -5.31
CA ASN A 143 -1.00 -17.90 -5.57
C ASN A 143 -1.30 -18.42 -7.00
N GLY A 144 -0.41 -19.24 -7.58
CA GLY A 144 -0.57 -19.77 -8.93
C GLY A 144 -0.04 -18.86 -10.04
N PHE A 145 0.43 -17.65 -9.73
CA PHE A 145 0.99 -16.71 -10.71
C PHE A 145 2.51 -16.61 -10.59
N ASP A 146 3.18 -16.59 -11.74
CA ASP A 146 4.62 -16.40 -11.81
C ASP A 146 4.98 -14.91 -11.78
N TYR A 147 5.95 -14.59 -10.94
CA TYR A 147 6.57 -13.28 -10.84
C TYR A 147 8.07 -13.39 -11.07
N ILE A 148 8.68 -12.27 -11.43
CA ILE A 148 10.12 -12.16 -11.59
C ILE A 148 10.61 -10.82 -11.06
N ILE A 149 11.78 -10.82 -10.42
CA ILE A 149 12.47 -9.58 -10.08
C ILE A 149 13.37 -9.19 -11.26
N LYS A 150 13.10 -8.03 -11.87
CA LYS A 150 13.93 -7.41 -12.90
C LYS A 150 14.16 -5.94 -12.56
N ASN A 151 15.40 -5.46 -12.71
CA ASN A 151 15.76 -4.06 -12.43
C ASN A 151 15.31 -3.58 -11.03
N GLY A 152 15.41 -4.45 -10.02
CA GLY A 152 15.00 -4.14 -8.64
C GLY A 152 13.50 -3.94 -8.44
N LYS A 153 12.66 -4.47 -9.34
CA LYS A 153 11.20 -4.45 -9.23
C LYS A 153 10.63 -5.85 -9.39
N VAL A 154 9.61 -6.16 -8.60
CA VAL A 154 8.76 -7.33 -8.82
C VAL A 154 7.84 -7.03 -10.00
N MET A 155 7.74 -7.96 -10.95
CA MET A 155 6.89 -7.86 -12.14
C MET A 155 6.14 -9.18 -12.32
N ALA A 156 4.89 -9.11 -12.79
CA ALA A 156 4.20 -10.28 -13.32
C ALA A 156 4.98 -10.80 -14.54
N ASN A 157 5.14 -12.11 -14.65
CA ASN A 157 5.97 -12.72 -15.68
C ASN A 157 5.16 -13.27 -16.86
#